data_AF-A0A3M1F9R6-F1
#
_entry.id   AF-A0A3M1F9R6-F1
#
_cell.length_a   1.000
_cell.length_b   1.000
_cell.length_c   1.000
_cell.angle_alpha   90.00
_cell.angle_beta   90.00
_cell.angle_gamma   90.00
#
_symmetry.space_group_name_H-M   'P 1'
#
loop_
_entity.id
_entity.type
_entity.pdbx_description
1 polymer ?
#
loop_
_entity_poly.entity_id
_entity_poly.type
_entity_poly.pdbx_seq_one_letter_code
_entity_poly.pdbx_strand_id
1 'polypeptide(L)'
;MTRKAQKEQEPEQEPEQIPNPPTTPNERIVSVLLDQGDITWQTIINELVHSGEIDPWDVDVSYLCERFIEMIQNLKEMNFQISGKLVLASALLLKMKSINLLNHDINAFDQLLHAPDGYESFEEDLAYDQATHENRQRTRRNYPRTLKPRTPQPRRRKVSILDLIRALEKALEVESKRKPAITNTLSRIKAKNDYDISQLIDSLYRQITDHFKVQQTALTFDDLAPSPAREDRVLTFIPLLHLDTQRKIDLLQKEHFGTITINLLTENTAQQPEKPNQ
;
A
#
# COMPACT_ATOMS: atom_id res chain seq x y z
N MET A 1 78.15 -28.60 32.70
CA MET A 1 77.41 -27.38 33.09
C MET A 1 76.50 -27.01 31.93
N THR A 2 75.24 -27.37 32.03
CA THR A 2 74.22 -27.16 30.99
C THR A 2 72.97 -26.69 31.72
N ARG A 3 72.68 -25.38 31.66
CA ARG A 3 71.43 -24.81 32.17
C ARG A 3 70.62 -24.30 30.97
N LYS A 4 69.44 -24.89 30.83
CA LYS A 4 68.36 -24.48 29.93
C LYS A 4 67.95 -23.04 30.27
N ALA A 5 67.82 -22.20 29.26
CA ALA A 5 67.04 -20.96 29.33
C ALA A 5 65.69 -21.24 28.68
N GLN A 6 64.63 -21.23 29.48
CA GLN A 6 63.24 -21.23 29.04
C GLN A 6 62.92 -19.83 28.52
N LYS A 7 62.38 -19.75 27.30
CA LYS A 7 61.88 -18.52 26.69
C LYS A 7 60.37 -18.45 26.98
N GLU A 8 59.96 -17.35 27.61
CA GLU A 8 58.58 -17.03 27.98
C GLU A 8 57.64 -17.09 26.76
N GLN A 9 56.49 -17.73 26.96
CA GLN A 9 55.34 -17.70 26.06
C GLN A 9 54.45 -16.51 26.41
N GLU A 10 54.36 -15.53 25.52
CA GLU A 10 53.20 -14.63 25.44
C GLU A 10 52.03 -15.40 24.80
N PRO A 11 50.79 -15.28 25.31
CA PRO A 11 49.65 -15.91 24.70
C PRO A 11 49.27 -15.16 23.41
N GLU A 12 49.36 -15.86 22.27
CA GLU A 12 48.81 -15.42 20.99
C GLU A 12 47.30 -15.18 21.17
N GLN A 13 46.87 -13.93 21.05
CA GLN A 13 45.46 -13.59 20.96
C GLN A 13 44.93 -14.14 19.64
N GLU A 14 43.93 -15.02 19.72
CA GLU A 14 43.15 -15.47 18.56
C GLU A 14 42.61 -14.24 17.82
N PRO A 15 42.67 -14.20 16.48
CA PRO A 15 42.12 -13.08 15.73
C PRO A 15 40.61 -13.04 15.97
N GLU A 16 40.12 -11.91 16.50
CA GLU A 16 38.70 -11.62 16.60
C GLU A 16 38.04 -11.91 15.25
N GLN A 17 37.20 -12.94 15.23
CA GLN A 17 36.43 -13.30 14.05
C GLN A 17 35.48 -12.15 13.75
N ILE A 18 35.78 -11.41 12.68
CA ILE A 18 34.82 -10.49 12.07
C ILE A 18 33.56 -11.34 11.77
N PRO A 19 32.37 -10.95 12.25
CA PRO A 19 31.18 -11.74 12.02
C PRO A 19 30.97 -11.89 10.52
N ASN A 20 30.74 -13.14 10.08
CA ASN A 20 30.50 -13.47 8.67
C ASN A 20 29.45 -12.51 8.08
N PRO A 21 29.67 -11.96 6.87
CA PRO A 21 28.72 -11.04 6.27
C PRO A 21 27.36 -11.75 6.09
N PRO A 22 26.23 -11.07 6.31
CA PRO A 22 24.93 -11.71 6.18
C PRO A 22 24.75 -12.25 4.75
N THR A 23 24.27 -13.48 4.65
CA THR A 23 24.35 -14.25 3.39
C THR A 23 23.05 -14.18 2.59
N THR A 24 21.97 -13.71 3.22
CA THR A 24 20.66 -13.50 2.57
C THR A 24 20.30 -12.02 2.49
N PRO A 25 19.61 -11.57 1.42
CA PRO A 25 19.18 -10.16 1.27
C PRO A 25 18.33 -9.67 2.46
N ASN A 26 17.52 -10.55 3.03
CA ASN A 26 16.68 -10.24 4.19
C ASN A 26 17.51 -10.00 5.47
N GLU A 27 18.55 -10.80 5.73
CA GLU A 27 19.45 -10.60 6.89
C GLU A 27 20.26 -9.31 6.78
N ARG A 28 20.63 -8.91 5.56
CA ARG A 28 21.34 -7.65 5.32
C ARG A 28 20.47 -6.45 5.62
N ILE A 29 19.20 -6.46 5.21
CA ILE A 29 18.26 -5.39 5.61
C ILE A 29 18.12 -5.34 7.12
N VAL A 30 18.00 -6.48 7.79
CA VAL A 30 17.93 -6.53 9.25
C VAL A 30 19.18 -5.93 9.88
N SER A 31 20.38 -6.19 9.33
CA SER A 31 21.63 -5.56 9.78
C SER A 31 21.68 -4.05 9.52
N VAL A 32 21.21 -3.59 8.36
CA VAL A 32 21.13 -2.15 8.01
C VAL A 32 20.08 -1.42 8.86
N LEU A 33 18.99 -2.12 9.22
CA LEU A 33 17.96 -1.67 10.17
C LEU A 33 18.54 -1.44 11.56
N LEU A 34 19.39 -2.36 12.02
CA LEU A 34 20.05 -2.30 13.33
C LEU A 34 21.03 -1.12 13.40
N ASP A 35 21.67 -0.76 12.29
CA ASP A 35 22.66 0.33 12.23
C ASP A 35 22.06 1.73 11.99
N GLN A 36 21.02 1.87 11.15
CA GLN A 36 20.56 3.20 10.69
C GLN A 36 19.15 3.62 11.16
N GLY A 37 18.42 2.75 11.87
CA GLY A 37 17.17 3.09 12.56
C GLY A 37 15.94 3.36 11.68
N ASP A 38 16.09 3.72 10.40
CA ASP A 38 14.98 4.04 9.49
C ASP A 38 15.11 3.35 8.12
N ILE A 39 14.07 2.60 7.73
CA ILE A 39 13.99 1.98 6.39
C ILE A 39 13.51 3.02 5.38
N THR A 40 14.40 3.43 4.48
CA THR A 40 14.06 4.31 3.35
C THR A 40 13.93 3.49 2.07
N TRP A 41 13.09 3.94 1.12
CA TRP A 41 12.98 3.33 -0.22
C TRP A 41 14.33 3.27 -0.94
N GLN A 42 15.21 4.26 -0.72
CA GLN A 42 16.58 4.29 -1.24
C GLN A 42 17.42 3.15 -0.69
N THR A 43 17.28 2.86 0.60
CA THR A 43 17.99 1.75 1.28
C THR A 43 17.61 0.42 0.65
N ILE A 44 16.32 0.20 0.40
CA ILE A 44 15.84 -1.03 -0.26
C ILE A 44 16.37 -1.13 -1.70
N ILE A 45 16.31 -0.03 -2.48
CA ILE A 45 16.85 -0.04 -3.84
C ILE A 45 18.36 -0.31 -3.85
N ASN A 46 19.11 0.32 -2.95
CA ASN A 46 20.54 0.06 -2.83
C ASN A 46 20.80 -1.39 -2.46
N GLU A 47 20.04 -1.97 -1.54
CA GLU A 47 20.21 -3.37 -1.17
C GLU A 47 19.96 -4.31 -2.36
N LEU A 48 18.93 -4.08 -3.15
CA LEU A 48 18.65 -4.87 -4.37
C LEU A 48 19.78 -4.78 -5.41
N VAL A 49 20.54 -3.68 -5.42
CA VAL A 49 21.72 -3.54 -6.28
C VAL A 49 22.93 -4.24 -5.67
N HIS A 50 23.14 -4.13 -4.36
CA HIS A 50 24.26 -4.75 -3.66
C HIS A 50 24.12 -6.28 -3.52
N SER A 51 22.89 -6.80 -3.49
CA SER A 51 22.62 -8.23 -3.55
C SER A 51 22.99 -8.83 -4.92
N GLY A 52 23.29 -8.00 -5.92
CA GLY A 52 23.69 -8.43 -7.25
C GLY A 52 22.51 -8.83 -8.14
N GLU A 53 21.28 -8.55 -7.71
CA GLU A 53 20.08 -8.87 -8.50
C GLU A 53 19.89 -7.92 -9.69
N ILE A 54 20.41 -6.69 -9.60
CA ILE A 54 20.15 -5.61 -10.55
C ILE A 54 21.44 -4.91 -10.97
N ASP A 55 21.64 -4.75 -12.28
CA ASP A 55 22.77 -3.99 -12.83
C ASP A 55 22.61 -2.48 -12.60
N PRO A 56 23.60 -1.79 -11.99
CA PRO A 56 23.51 -0.35 -11.69
C PRO A 56 23.44 0.56 -12.93
N TRP A 57 23.91 0.07 -14.07
CA TRP A 57 24.07 0.83 -15.31
C TRP A 57 22.95 0.57 -16.33
N ASP A 58 22.22 -0.53 -16.16
CA ASP A 58 21.14 -0.95 -17.05
C ASP A 58 19.99 -1.55 -16.23
N VAL A 59 19.17 -0.68 -15.66
CA VAL A 59 18.10 -1.08 -14.75
C VAL A 59 16.86 -1.47 -15.56
N ASP A 60 16.45 -2.73 -15.46
CA ASP A 60 15.11 -3.15 -15.86
C ASP A 60 14.10 -2.76 -14.77
N VAL A 61 13.27 -1.76 -15.10
CA VAL A 61 12.22 -1.25 -14.21
C VAL A 61 11.22 -2.34 -13.85
N SER A 62 10.91 -3.27 -14.76
CA SER A 62 9.92 -4.32 -14.52
C SER A 62 10.39 -5.30 -13.46
N TYR A 63 11.63 -5.77 -13.58
CA TYR A 63 12.28 -6.67 -12.64
C TYR A 63 12.53 -5.99 -11.29
N LEU A 64 13.01 -4.74 -11.30
CA LEU A 64 13.21 -3.96 -10.07
C LEU A 64 11.90 -3.80 -9.28
N CYS A 65 10.79 -3.52 -9.96
CA CYS A 65 9.49 -3.36 -9.30
C CYS A 65 9.03 -4.64 -8.60
N GLU A 66 9.24 -5.81 -9.21
CA GLU A 66 8.85 -7.09 -8.63
C GLU A 66 9.65 -7.36 -7.36
N ARG A 67 10.98 -7.25 -7.43
CA ARG A 67 11.86 -7.43 -6.27
C ARG A 67 11.59 -6.44 -5.17
N PHE A 68 11.32 -5.18 -5.52
CA PHE A 68 10.97 -4.16 -4.54
C PHE A 68 9.67 -4.48 -3.79
N ILE A 69 8.66 -4.99 -4.48
CA ILE A 69 7.38 -5.39 -3.87
C ILE A 69 7.56 -6.64 -3.01
N GLU A 70 8.30 -7.66 -3.48
CA GLU A 70 8.65 -8.85 -2.71
C GLU A 70 9.34 -8.46 -1.40
N MET A 71 10.30 -7.54 -1.46
CA MET A 71 11.01 -7.05 -0.27
C MET A 71 10.07 -6.38 0.72
N ILE A 72 9.13 -5.55 0.25
CA ILE A 72 8.13 -4.89 1.11
C ILE A 72 7.18 -5.91 1.75
N GLN A 73 6.80 -6.95 1.01
CA GLN A 73 5.95 -8.03 1.55
C GLN A 73 6.67 -8.79 2.66
N ASN A 74 7.95 -9.14 2.47
CA ASN A 74 8.78 -9.77 3.51
C ASN A 74 8.87 -8.89 4.76
N LEU A 75 9.09 -7.58 4.59
CA LEU A 75 9.12 -6.64 5.71
C LEU A 75 7.79 -6.58 6.47
N LYS A 76 6.67 -6.66 5.75
CA LYS A 76 5.33 -6.70 6.35
C LYS A 76 5.09 -7.99 7.15
N GLU A 77 5.53 -9.13 6.64
CA GLU A 77 5.42 -10.42 7.33
C GLU A 77 6.20 -10.44 8.64
N MET A 78 7.34 -9.74 8.68
CA MET A 78 8.14 -9.55 9.90
C MET A 78 7.59 -8.47 10.85
N ASN A 79 6.38 -7.94 10.60
CA ASN A 79 5.71 -6.89 11.37
C ASN A 79 6.47 -5.54 11.44
N PHE A 80 7.30 -5.21 10.44
CA PHE A 80 7.95 -3.90 10.39
C PHE A 80 6.96 -2.78 10.06
N GLN A 81 7.18 -1.60 10.66
CA GLN A 81 6.43 -0.39 10.32
C GLN A 81 6.88 0.15 8.96
N ILE A 82 5.94 0.18 8.01
CA ILE A 82 6.20 0.68 6.66
C ILE A 82 5.96 2.18 6.63
N SER A 83 6.99 2.95 6.25
CA SER A 83 6.87 4.40 6.06
C SER A 83 5.95 4.75 4.90
N GLY A 84 5.13 5.80 5.04
CA GLY A 84 4.26 6.27 3.95
C GLY A 84 5.03 6.68 2.68
N LYS A 85 6.28 7.13 2.82
CA LYS A 85 7.16 7.40 1.68
C LYS A 85 7.49 6.14 0.88
N LEU A 86 7.57 4.98 1.55
CA LEU A 86 7.82 3.68 0.93
C LEU A 86 6.62 3.23 0.10
N VAL A 87 5.41 3.41 0.65
CA VAL A 87 4.16 3.11 -0.05
C VAL A 87 4.02 3.97 -1.31
N LEU A 88 4.33 5.27 -1.21
CA LEU A 88 4.31 6.16 -2.37
C LEU A 88 5.35 5.75 -3.41
N ALA A 89 6.59 5.46 -3.00
CA ALA A 89 7.64 4.98 -3.91
C ALA A 89 7.20 3.70 -4.65
N SER A 90 6.53 2.78 -3.96
CA SER A 90 5.95 1.57 -4.55
C SER A 90 4.93 1.91 -5.64
N ALA A 91 3.98 2.80 -5.35
CA ALA A 91 2.97 3.22 -6.30
C ALA A 91 3.58 3.89 -7.54
N LEU A 92 4.62 4.70 -7.35
CA LEU A 92 5.33 5.36 -8.43
C LEU A 92 6.11 4.38 -9.31
N LEU A 93 6.78 3.40 -8.70
CA LEU A 93 7.47 2.32 -9.42
C LEU A 93 6.48 1.50 -10.26
N LEU A 94 5.34 1.10 -9.68
CA LEU A 94 4.25 0.44 -10.41
C LEU A 94 3.74 1.29 -11.59
N LYS A 95 3.58 2.60 -11.40
CA LYS A 95 3.21 3.52 -12.48
C LYS A 95 4.27 3.56 -13.57
N MET A 96 5.55 3.61 -13.22
CA MET A 96 6.63 3.56 -14.19
C MET A 96 6.63 2.26 -14.99
N LYS A 97 6.41 1.11 -14.33
CA LYS A 97 6.25 -0.20 -14.99
C LYS A 97 5.07 -0.20 -15.98
N SER A 98 3.92 0.33 -15.58
CA SER A 98 2.75 0.45 -16.45
C SER A 98 3.00 1.35 -17.67
N ILE A 99 3.64 2.52 -17.47
CA ILE A 99 4.00 3.42 -18.57
C ILE A 99 5.03 2.76 -19.51
N ASN A 100 5.98 2.01 -18.96
CA ASN A 100 6.97 1.26 -19.75
C ASN A 100 6.28 0.22 -20.65
N LEU A 101 5.35 -0.56 -20.09
CA LEU A 101 4.56 -1.56 -20.82
C LEU A 101 3.73 -0.93 -21.97
N LEU A 102 3.01 0.17 -21.68
CA LEU A 102 2.21 0.87 -22.69
C LEU A 102 3.07 1.43 -23.82
N ASN A 103 4.18 2.09 -23.47
CA ASN A 103 4.98 2.80 -24.46
C ASN A 103 5.88 1.90 -25.30
N HIS A 104 6.30 0.76 -24.76
CA HIS A 104 7.25 -0.12 -25.43
C HIS A 104 6.60 -1.37 -25.97
N ASP A 105 5.90 -2.13 -25.14
CA ASP A 105 5.43 -3.45 -25.55
C ASP A 105 4.19 -3.33 -26.43
N ILE A 106 3.24 -2.47 -26.05
CA ILE A 106 2.00 -2.27 -26.81
C ILE A 106 2.27 -1.45 -28.08
N ASN A 107 3.02 -0.35 -28.02
CA ASN A 107 3.33 0.42 -29.23
C ASN A 107 4.24 -0.32 -30.21
N ALA A 108 5.18 -1.15 -29.75
CA ALA A 108 5.98 -1.98 -30.66
C ALA A 108 5.13 -3.08 -31.31
N PHE A 109 4.18 -3.65 -30.56
CA PHE A 109 3.22 -4.61 -31.08
C PHE A 109 2.26 -3.97 -32.11
N ASP A 110 1.77 -2.78 -31.82
CA ASP A 110 0.93 -1.96 -32.70
C ASP A 110 1.68 -1.63 -34.01
N GLN A 111 2.95 -1.24 -33.93
CA GLN A 111 3.80 -1.03 -35.11
C GLN A 111 4.05 -2.30 -35.92
N LEU A 112 4.10 -3.47 -35.28
CA LEU A 112 4.25 -4.76 -35.96
C LEU A 112 2.94 -5.15 -36.66
N LEU A 113 1.80 -4.95 -36.01
CA LEU A 113 0.46 -5.19 -36.57
C LEU A 113 0.12 -4.23 -37.73
N HIS A 114 0.52 -2.97 -37.62
CA HIS A 114 0.31 -1.93 -38.63
C HIS A 114 1.53 -1.73 -39.54
N ALA A 115 2.49 -2.66 -39.53
CA ALA A 115 3.60 -2.63 -40.48
C ALA A 115 3.02 -2.66 -41.91
N PRO A 116 3.39 -1.73 -42.82
CA PRO A 116 2.78 -1.62 -44.16
C PRO A 116 3.13 -2.77 -45.11
N ASP A 117 3.82 -3.80 -44.61
CA ASP A 117 4.45 -4.81 -45.43
C ASP A 117 3.55 -6.05 -45.51
N GLY A 118 2.69 -6.11 -46.55
CA GLY A 118 2.33 -7.39 -47.15
C GLY A 118 0.96 -7.51 -47.80
N TYR A 119 -0.09 -6.91 -47.24
CA TYR A 119 -1.47 -7.21 -47.68
C TYR A 119 -2.09 -6.15 -48.59
N GLU A 120 -1.84 -4.87 -48.33
CA GLU A 120 -2.44 -3.78 -49.13
C GLU A 120 -1.69 -3.55 -50.45
N SER A 121 -0.37 -3.72 -50.46
CA SER A 121 0.45 -3.60 -51.67
C SER A 121 0.29 -4.76 -52.66
N PHE A 122 -0.17 -5.95 -52.22
CA PHE A 122 -0.25 -7.13 -53.09
C PHE A 122 -1.50 -7.14 -53.99
N GLU A 123 -2.64 -6.64 -53.50
CA GLU A 123 -3.85 -6.49 -54.32
C GLU A 123 -3.71 -5.37 -55.36
N GLU A 124 -3.04 -4.26 -55.01
CA GLU A 124 -2.83 -3.14 -55.93
C GLU A 124 -1.83 -3.48 -57.06
N ASP A 125 -0.80 -4.28 -56.76
CA ASP A 125 0.18 -4.76 -57.76
C ASP A 125 -0.43 -5.78 -58.74
N LEU A 126 -1.31 -6.67 -58.27
CA LEU A 126 -2.02 -7.64 -59.13
C LEU A 126 -2.99 -6.94 -60.11
N ALA A 127 -3.66 -5.88 -59.66
CA ALA A 127 -4.54 -5.07 -60.51
C ALA A 127 -3.76 -4.30 -61.59
N TYR A 128 -2.52 -3.88 -61.30
CA TYR A 128 -1.65 -3.18 -62.24
C TYR A 128 -0.93 -4.12 -63.24
N ASP A 129 -0.63 -5.36 -62.85
CA ASP A 129 0.06 -6.32 -63.71
C ASP A 129 -0.83 -6.79 -64.88
N GLN A 130 -2.13 -6.97 -64.63
CA GLN A 130 -3.08 -7.41 -65.66
C GLN A 130 -3.34 -6.35 -66.76
N ALA A 131 -3.23 -5.06 -66.43
CA ALA A 131 -3.42 -3.97 -67.39
C ALA A 131 -2.17 -3.66 -68.26
N THR A 132 -0.99 -4.20 -67.91
CA THR A 132 0.30 -3.76 -68.49
C THR A 132 1.02 -4.80 -69.34
N HIS A 133 0.42 -5.99 -69.57
CA HIS A 133 1.04 -7.05 -70.37
C HIS A 133 1.21 -6.74 -71.87
N GLU A 134 0.51 -5.76 -72.44
CA GLU A 134 0.60 -5.45 -73.87
C GLU A 134 1.75 -4.47 -74.24
N ASN A 135 2.36 -3.80 -73.26
CA ASN A 135 3.34 -2.72 -73.52
C ASN A 135 4.76 -2.98 -72.98
N ARG A 136 5.04 -4.19 -72.48
CA ARG A 136 6.18 -4.45 -71.59
C ARG A 136 7.54 -4.72 -72.25
N GLN A 137 7.75 -4.35 -73.52
CA GLN A 137 9.05 -4.54 -74.18
C GLN A 137 9.87 -3.27 -74.41
N ARG A 138 9.39 -2.04 -74.09
CA ARG A 138 10.12 -0.82 -74.52
C ARG A 138 10.47 0.23 -73.47
N THR A 139 10.19 0.01 -72.19
CA THR A 139 10.54 1.01 -71.17
C THR A 139 11.10 0.36 -69.91
N ARG A 140 12.38 -0.04 -69.96
CA ARG A 140 13.23 0.00 -68.75
C ARG A 140 13.43 1.46 -68.38
N ARG A 141 12.38 2.08 -67.83
CA ARG A 141 12.43 3.45 -67.31
C ARG A 141 13.35 3.39 -66.09
N ASN A 142 14.54 3.97 -66.25
CA ASN A 142 15.46 4.28 -65.17
C ASN A 142 14.74 5.16 -64.13
N TYR A 143 14.08 4.54 -63.17
CA TYR A 143 13.78 5.22 -61.92
C TYR A 143 15.08 5.28 -61.13
N PRO A 144 15.60 6.48 -60.80
CA PRO A 144 16.73 6.56 -59.90
C PRO A 144 16.27 5.98 -58.56
N ARG A 145 16.76 4.80 -58.18
CA ARG A 145 16.69 4.29 -56.81
C ARG A 145 17.53 5.23 -55.95
N THR A 146 16.93 6.36 -55.57
CA THR A 146 17.50 7.27 -54.60
C THR A 146 17.46 6.55 -53.26
N LEU A 147 18.61 5.98 -52.87
CA LEU A 147 18.81 5.45 -51.54
C LEU A 147 18.69 6.64 -50.57
N LYS A 148 17.51 6.78 -49.95
CA LYS A 148 17.34 7.70 -48.83
C LYS A 148 18.27 7.21 -47.72
N PRO A 149 19.21 8.02 -47.22
CA PRO A 149 20.02 7.62 -46.08
C PRO A 149 19.09 7.27 -44.92
N ARG A 150 19.25 6.09 -44.32
CA ARG A 150 18.54 5.75 -43.09
C ARG A 150 19.02 6.74 -42.03
N THR A 151 18.17 7.68 -41.65
CA THR A 151 18.40 8.52 -40.48
C THR A 151 18.66 7.59 -39.30
N PRO A 152 19.72 7.82 -38.50
CA PRO A 152 20.01 6.95 -37.38
C PRO A 152 18.80 6.99 -36.45
N GLN A 153 18.15 5.83 -36.29
CA GLN A 153 17.04 5.75 -35.35
C GLN A 153 17.58 6.06 -33.95
N PRO A 154 16.85 6.86 -33.16
CA PRO A 154 17.27 7.19 -31.80
C PRO A 154 17.45 5.90 -31.01
N ARG A 155 18.70 5.60 -30.65
CA ARG A 155 19.01 4.42 -29.84
C ARG A 155 18.56 4.68 -28.41
N ARG A 156 17.90 3.69 -27.81
CA ARG A 156 17.52 3.76 -26.40
C ARG A 156 18.80 3.88 -25.56
N ARG A 157 18.88 4.92 -24.75
CA ARG A 157 19.88 4.98 -23.68
C ARG A 157 19.47 4.01 -22.58
N LYS A 158 20.44 3.27 -22.05
CA LYS A 158 20.27 2.46 -20.83
C LYS A 158 20.03 3.41 -19.65
N VAL A 159 19.18 3.01 -18.72
CA VAL A 159 18.83 3.83 -17.55
C VAL A 159 19.69 3.36 -16.37
N SER A 160 20.42 4.29 -15.74
CA SER A 160 21.20 3.99 -14.54
C SER A 160 20.34 4.09 -13.28
N ILE A 161 20.73 3.39 -12.22
CA ILE A 161 20.08 3.44 -10.91
C ILE A 161 20.04 4.86 -10.32
N LEU A 162 21.09 5.66 -10.54
CA LEU A 162 21.14 7.04 -10.06
C LEU A 162 20.09 7.91 -10.76
N ASP A 163 19.86 7.66 -12.04
CA ASP A 163 18.83 8.37 -12.81
C ASP A 163 17.42 7.95 -12.35
N LEU A 164 17.23 6.67 -12.01
CA LEU A 164 15.99 6.17 -11.42
C LEU A 164 15.71 6.88 -10.07
N ILE A 165 16.68 6.88 -9.16
CA ILE A 165 16.54 7.51 -7.83
C ILE A 165 16.21 8.99 -7.97
N ARG A 166 16.92 9.72 -8.85
CA ARG A 166 16.64 11.15 -9.11
C ARG A 166 15.26 11.38 -9.70
N ALA A 167 14.82 10.51 -10.62
CA ALA A 167 13.48 10.61 -11.20
C ALA A 167 12.40 10.35 -10.14
N LEU A 168 12.64 9.41 -9.24
CA LEU A 168 11.76 9.03 -8.15
C LEU A 168 11.64 10.16 -7.12
N GLU A 169 12.76 10.76 -6.73
CA GLU A 169 12.82 11.92 -5.83
C GLU A 169 12.11 13.14 -6.44
N LYS A 170 12.35 13.44 -7.72
CA LYS A 170 11.65 14.53 -8.41
C LYS A 170 10.15 14.30 -8.50
N ALA A 171 9.71 13.06 -8.74
CA ALA A 171 8.31 12.71 -8.78
C ALA A 171 7.64 12.83 -7.40
N LEU A 172 8.33 12.40 -6.34
CA LEU A 172 7.91 12.59 -4.94
C LEU A 172 7.73 14.08 -4.60
N GLU A 173 8.70 14.92 -4.96
CA GLU A 173 8.57 16.37 -4.76
C GLU A 173 7.37 16.97 -5.51
N VAL A 174 7.16 16.57 -6.77
CA VAL A 174 6.07 17.10 -7.59
C VAL A 174 4.71 16.71 -7.04
N GLU A 175 4.54 15.49 -6.54
CA GLU A 175 3.30 15.08 -5.85
C GLU A 175 3.09 15.85 -4.55
N SER A 176 4.14 16.12 -3.77
CA SER A 176 4.01 16.95 -2.56
C SER A 176 3.60 18.40 -2.86
N LYS A 177 4.07 18.95 -3.99
CA LYS A 177 3.74 20.31 -4.46
C LYS A 177 2.35 20.38 -5.09
N ARG A 178 1.94 19.31 -5.79
CA ARG A 178 0.56 19.10 -6.22
C ARG A 178 -0.28 18.74 -5.00
N LYS A 179 -0.64 19.74 -4.19
CA LYS A 179 -1.76 19.63 -3.26
C LYS A 179 -2.87 18.91 -4.04
N PRO A 180 -3.41 17.80 -3.54
CA PRO A 180 -4.43 17.10 -4.28
C PRO A 180 -5.50 18.15 -4.54
N ALA A 181 -5.80 18.39 -5.82
CA ALA A 181 -7.06 18.98 -6.19
C ALA A 181 -8.09 17.91 -5.82
N ILE A 182 -8.33 17.74 -4.51
CA ILE A 182 -9.53 17.16 -3.97
C ILE A 182 -10.56 18.19 -4.40
N THR A 183 -11.03 18.05 -5.65
CA THR A 183 -12.35 18.50 -6.00
C THR A 183 -13.22 17.95 -4.89
N ASN A 184 -13.95 18.83 -4.21
CA ASN A 184 -14.92 18.56 -3.14
C ASN A 184 -16.08 17.66 -3.64
N THR A 185 -15.80 16.63 -4.43
CA THR A 185 -16.75 15.67 -5.01
C THR A 185 -16.90 14.43 -4.15
N LEU A 186 -16.04 14.24 -3.14
CA LEU A 186 -16.51 13.65 -1.90
C LEU A 186 -17.25 14.79 -1.21
N SER A 187 -18.56 14.85 -1.46
CA SER A 187 -19.50 15.59 -0.62
C SER A 187 -19.05 15.32 0.81
N ARG A 188 -18.45 16.35 1.41
CA ARG A 188 -18.07 16.37 2.81
C ARG A 188 -19.36 15.98 3.50
N ILE A 189 -19.45 14.73 3.97
CA ILE A 189 -20.47 14.31 4.90
C ILE A 189 -20.13 15.16 6.11
N LYS A 190 -20.64 16.41 6.11
CA LYS A 190 -20.72 17.21 7.31
C LYS A 190 -21.53 16.31 8.22
N ALA A 191 -20.87 15.74 9.22
CA ALA A 191 -21.57 15.22 10.38
C ALA A 191 -22.56 16.33 10.75
N LYS A 192 -23.85 16.08 10.52
CA LYS A 192 -24.84 17.14 10.54
C LYS A 192 -25.02 17.69 11.95
N ASN A 193 -24.55 16.96 12.96
CA ASN A 193 -24.80 17.29 14.34
C ASN A 193 -23.54 17.04 15.19
N ASP A 194 -22.95 18.11 15.71
CA ASP A 194 -22.00 18.07 16.83
C ASP A 194 -22.83 17.98 18.12
N TYR A 195 -23.31 16.78 18.46
CA TYR A 195 -23.92 16.57 19.77
C TYR A 195 -22.82 16.23 20.78
N ASP A 196 -22.74 16.99 21.87
CA ASP A 196 -21.86 16.67 22.98
C ASP A 196 -22.37 15.42 23.71
N ILE A 197 -21.86 14.25 23.29
CA ILE A 197 -22.25 12.94 23.83
C ILE A 197 -22.07 12.91 25.35
N SER A 198 -21.04 13.56 25.90
CA SER A 198 -20.80 13.65 27.34
C SER A 198 -21.97 14.30 28.11
N GLN A 199 -22.57 15.36 27.56
CA GLN A 199 -23.71 16.03 28.20
C GLN A 199 -24.97 15.15 28.17
N LEU A 200 -25.15 14.38 27.08
CA LEU A 200 -26.24 13.41 26.97
C LEU A 200 -26.07 12.23 27.94
N ILE A 201 -24.84 11.76 28.16
CA ILE A 201 -24.56 10.72 29.16
C ILE A 201 -24.96 11.20 30.56
N ASP A 202 -24.55 12.40 30.94
CA ASP A 202 -24.84 12.95 32.27
C ASP A 202 -26.34 13.23 32.48
N SER A 203 -27.03 13.73 31.45
CA SER A 203 -28.48 14.00 31.55
C SER A 203 -29.30 12.71 31.65
N LEU A 204 -28.97 11.69 30.84
CA LEU A 204 -29.64 10.39 30.88
C LEU A 204 -29.37 9.66 32.20
N TYR A 205 -28.14 9.70 32.70
CA TYR A 205 -27.82 9.09 34.00
C TYR A 205 -28.60 9.74 35.15
N ARG A 206 -28.77 11.07 35.15
CA ARG A 206 -29.61 11.78 36.13
C ARG A 206 -31.07 11.38 36.02
N GLN A 207 -31.63 11.33 34.81
CA GLN A 207 -33.01 10.90 34.59
C GLN A 207 -33.26 9.48 35.10
N ILE A 208 -32.35 8.55 34.81
CA ILE A 208 -32.44 7.17 35.29
C ILE A 208 -32.34 7.13 36.82
N THR A 209 -31.38 7.84 37.41
CA THR A 209 -31.19 7.88 38.87
C THR A 209 -32.41 8.47 39.59
N ASP A 210 -33.00 9.53 39.06
CA ASP A 210 -34.19 10.16 39.64
C ASP A 210 -35.43 9.26 39.48
N HIS A 211 -35.57 8.58 38.35
CA HIS A 211 -36.65 7.63 38.15
C HIS A 211 -36.54 6.44 39.12
N PHE A 212 -35.34 5.89 39.32
CA PHE A 212 -35.11 4.79 40.27
C PHE A 212 -35.28 5.20 41.75
N LYS A 213 -35.06 6.48 42.09
CA LYS A 213 -35.35 7.01 43.44
C LYS A 213 -36.85 7.12 43.72
N VAL A 214 -37.65 7.45 42.71
CA VAL A 214 -39.10 7.66 42.85
C VAL A 214 -39.88 6.36 42.64
N GLN A 215 -39.45 5.52 41.69
CA GLN A 215 -40.08 4.25 41.34
C GLN A 215 -39.00 3.17 41.20
N GLN A 216 -39.03 2.18 42.08
CA GLN A 216 -38.04 1.09 42.16
C GLN A 216 -38.25 -0.01 41.11
N THR A 217 -38.89 0.32 39.98
CA THR A 217 -39.28 -0.61 38.91
C THR A 217 -38.31 -0.53 37.74
N ALA A 218 -38.03 -1.67 37.09
CA ALA A 218 -37.16 -1.75 35.92
C ALA A 218 -37.67 -0.84 34.79
N LEU A 219 -36.77 -0.03 34.21
CA LEU A 219 -37.12 0.90 33.13
C LEU A 219 -37.06 0.18 31.79
N THR A 220 -37.99 0.51 30.88
CA THR A 220 -37.86 0.07 29.48
C THR A 220 -37.20 1.16 28.64
N PHE A 221 -36.45 0.75 27.60
CA PHE A 221 -35.81 1.70 26.68
C PHE A 221 -36.82 2.62 25.98
N ASP A 222 -38.03 2.15 25.71
CA ASP A 222 -39.07 2.94 25.04
C ASP A 222 -39.57 4.10 25.92
N ASP A 223 -39.51 3.96 27.25
CA ASP A 223 -39.90 5.03 28.19
C ASP A 223 -38.82 6.13 28.29
N LEU A 224 -37.57 5.81 27.96
CA LEU A 224 -36.44 6.75 28.04
C LEU A 224 -36.23 7.52 26.73
N ALA A 225 -36.71 7.01 25.60
CA ALA A 225 -36.59 7.67 24.31
C ALA A 225 -37.63 8.80 24.18
N PRO A 226 -37.22 10.07 24.05
CA PRO A 226 -38.16 11.20 23.99
C PRO A 226 -39.01 11.23 22.71
N SER A 227 -38.63 10.47 21.67
CA SER A 227 -39.28 10.47 20.36
C SER A 227 -38.98 9.18 19.58
N PRO A 228 -39.89 8.69 18.70
CA PRO A 228 -39.67 7.51 17.86
C PRO A 228 -38.73 7.78 16.66
N ALA A 229 -38.18 8.98 16.52
CA ALA A 229 -37.24 9.29 15.44
C ALA A 229 -35.97 8.42 15.53
N ARG A 230 -35.47 7.98 14.37
CA ARG A 230 -34.27 7.13 14.29
C ARG A 230 -33.04 7.81 14.91
N GLU A 231 -32.91 9.11 14.71
CA GLU A 231 -31.80 9.90 15.25
C GLU A 231 -31.85 9.91 16.78
N ASP A 232 -33.00 10.21 17.37
CA ASP A 232 -33.17 10.25 18.83
C ASP A 232 -32.93 8.89 19.49
N ARG A 233 -33.37 7.79 18.85
CA ARG A 233 -33.08 6.42 19.33
C ARG A 233 -31.59 6.10 19.35
N VAL A 234 -30.85 6.53 18.32
CA VAL A 234 -29.40 6.32 18.27
C VAL A 234 -28.70 7.20 19.32
N LEU A 235 -29.16 8.44 19.49
CA LEU A 235 -28.61 9.38 20.47
C LEU A 235 -28.88 9.00 21.92
N THR A 236 -29.94 8.24 22.23
CA THR A 236 -30.16 7.68 23.57
C THR A 236 -29.44 6.35 23.78
N PHE A 237 -29.35 5.51 22.74
CA PHE A 237 -28.71 4.20 22.84
C PHE A 237 -27.19 4.27 23.03
N ILE A 238 -26.49 5.17 22.31
CA ILE A 238 -25.03 5.32 22.43
C ILE A 238 -24.59 5.67 23.87
N PRO A 239 -25.19 6.67 24.54
CA PRO A 239 -24.92 6.95 25.95
C PRO A 239 -25.26 5.80 26.91
N LEU A 240 -26.35 5.07 26.68
CA LEU A 240 -26.71 3.93 27.53
C LEU A 240 -25.66 2.83 27.46
N LEU A 241 -25.18 2.51 26.27
CA LEU A 241 -24.10 1.55 26.08
C LEU A 241 -22.83 2.01 26.81
N HIS A 242 -22.55 3.33 26.78
CA HIS A 242 -21.43 3.88 27.55
C HIS A 242 -21.62 3.69 29.06
N LEU A 243 -22.83 3.90 29.59
CA LEU A 243 -23.11 3.71 31.03
C LEU A 243 -23.02 2.24 31.47
N ASP A 244 -23.38 1.31 30.58
CA ASP A 244 -23.23 -0.14 30.79
C ASP A 244 -21.75 -0.56 30.79
N THR A 245 -20.95 -0.07 29.84
CA THR A 245 -19.49 -0.31 29.85
C THR A 245 -18.81 0.27 31.09
N GLN A 246 -19.34 1.36 31.65
CA GLN A 246 -18.90 1.94 32.92
C GLN A 246 -19.43 1.21 34.17
N ARG A 247 -20.20 0.12 34.01
CA ARG A 247 -20.84 -0.66 35.08
C ARG A 247 -21.76 0.15 35.99
N LYS A 248 -22.30 1.27 35.51
CA LYS A 248 -23.26 2.10 36.26
C LYS A 248 -24.70 1.59 36.13
N ILE A 249 -24.98 0.92 35.02
CA ILE A 249 -26.29 0.43 34.61
C ILE A 249 -26.07 -0.98 34.04
N ASP A 250 -27.09 -1.84 34.15
CA ASP A 250 -27.12 -3.17 33.54
C ASP A 250 -28.23 -3.19 32.48
N LEU A 251 -27.89 -3.64 31.27
CA LEU A 251 -28.81 -3.75 30.15
C LEU A 251 -29.12 -5.21 29.86
N LEU A 252 -30.39 -5.59 29.98
CA LEU A 252 -30.85 -6.96 29.71
C LEU A 252 -31.78 -6.99 28.50
N GLN A 253 -31.49 -7.89 27.57
CA GLN A 253 -32.31 -8.17 26.39
C GLN A 253 -32.55 -9.67 26.26
N LYS A 254 -33.83 -10.09 26.24
CA LYS A 254 -34.21 -11.51 26.20
C LYS A 254 -34.18 -12.12 24.79
N GLU A 255 -34.56 -11.34 23.78
CA GLU A 255 -34.62 -11.75 22.38
C GLU A 255 -33.91 -10.72 21.50
N HIS A 256 -33.30 -11.15 20.39
CA HIS A 256 -32.67 -10.24 19.44
C HIS A 256 -33.69 -9.21 18.92
N PHE A 257 -33.34 -7.92 18.98
CA PHE A 257 -34.22 -6.80 18.63
C PHE A 257 -35.49 -6.68 19.50
N GLY A 258 -35.56 -7.37 20.63
CA GLY A 258 -36.58 -7.21 21.65
C GLY A 258 -36.37 -5.98 22.54
N THR A 259 -37.29 -5.73 23.46
CA THR A 259 -37.22 -4.62 24.41
C THR A 259 -36.01 -4.75 25.34
N ILE A 260 -35.33 -3.64 25.57
CA ILE A 260 -34.18 -3.55 26.47
C ILE A 260 -34.69 -3.08 27.82
N THR A 261 -34.48 -3.90 28.85
CA THR A 261 -34.76 -3.54 30.25
C THR A 261 -33.49 -3.00 30.90
N ILE A 262 -33.64 -1.88 31.61
CA ILE A 262 -32.55 -1.11 32.23
C ILE A 262 -32.66 -1.27 33.75
N ASN A 263 -31.61 -1.77 34.38
CA ASN A 263 -31.51 -1.91 35.83
C ASN A 263 -30.33 -1.07 36.36
N LEU A 264 -30.51 -0.43 37.51
CA LEU A 264 -29.43 0.31 38.16
C LEU A 264 -28.60 -0.65 39.01
N LEU A 265 -27.29 -0.72 38.74
CA LEU A 265 -26.35 -1.46 39.57
C LEU A 265 -26.16 -0.71 40.90
N THR A 266 -26.88 -1.14 41.93
CA THR A 266 -26.52 -0.77 43.29
C THR A 266 -25.34 -1.65 43.68
N GLU A 267 -24.26 -1.07 44.23
CA GLU A 267 -22.99 -1.76 44.57
C GLU A 267 -23.14 -2.95 45.56
N ASN A 268 -24.36 -3.33 45.95
CA ASN A 268 -24.64 -4.30 47.00
C ASN A 268 -25.28 -5.62 46.53
N THR A 269 -25.35 -5.90 45.23
CA THR A 269 -25.88 -7.19 44.72
C THR A 269 -24.81 -8.08 44.07
N ALA A 270 -23.57 -7.98 44.52
CA ALA A 270 -22.51 -8.93 44.20
C ALA A 270 -22.51 -10.09 45.21
N GLN A 271 -23.59 -10.90 45.25
CA GLN A 271 -23.60 -12.24 45.86
C GLN A 271 -24.99 -12.90 45.70
N GLN A 272 -25.23 -13.57 44.57
CA GLN A 272 -25.95 -14.84 44.56
C GLN A 272 -25.31 -15.75 43.50
N PRO A 273 -24.59 -16.81 43.88
CA PRO A 273 -24.14 -17.82 42.94
C PRO A 273 -25.32 -18.72 42.56
N GLU A 274 -25.59 -18.83 41.26
CA GLU A 274 -26.52 -19.83 40.71
C GLU A 274 -26.00 -21.23 41.01
N LYS A 275 -26.86 -22.08 41.59
CA LYS A 275 -26.60 -23.51 41.76
C LYS A 275 -26.66 -24.19 40.38
N PRO A 276 -25.74 -25.13 40.08
CA PRO A 276 -25.88 -25.96 38.88
C PRO A 276 -27.03 -26.95 39.09
N ASN A 277 -28.03 -26.91 38.22
CA ASN A 277 -29.07 -27.94 38.16
C ASN A 277 -28.60 -29.11 37.30
N GLN A 278 -28.90 -30.30 37.81
CA GLN A 278 -28.69 -31.63 37.24
C GLN A 278 -29.43 -31.84 35.93
#